data_AF-A0A1P8F6U3-F1
#
_entry.id   AF-A0A1P8F6U3-F1
#
_cell.length_a   1.000
_cell.length_b   1.000
_cell.length_c   1.000
_cell.angle_alpha   90.00
_cell.angle_beta   90.00
_cell.angle_gamma   90.00
#
_symmetry.space_group_name_H-M   'P 1'
#
loop_
_entity.id
_entity.type
_entity.pdbx_description
1 polymer ?
#
loop_
_entity_poly.entity_id
_entity_poly.type
_entity_poly.pdbx_seq_one_letter_code
_entity_poly.pdbx_strand_id
1 'polypeptide(L)'
;MTHPCPHCSKGPFSSKASLDRHVSKYHGGPPADPPADPPATPAQAAIGTDPAAQPLNVTKPPAGKSYYCIDCGSDIKKGAATCPTCGAVHDWSAVK
;
A
#
# COMPACT_ATOMS: atom_id res chain seq x y z
N MET A 1 -4.22 8.48 28.88
CA MET A 1 -4.43 7.75 27.61
C MET A 1 -4.02 8.69 26.50
N THR A 2 -3.09 8.30 25.63
CA THR A 2 -2.55 9.20 24.60
C THR A 2 -2.99 8.70 23.23
N HIS A 3 -3.43 9.60 22.37
CA HIS A 3 -4.08 9.28 21.09
C HIS A 3 -3.18 9.74 19.93
N PRO A 4 -2.45 8.84 19.25
CA PRO A 4 -1.67 9.19 18.07
C PRO A 4 -2.57 9.36 16.83
N CYS A 5 -2.13 10.17 15.86
CA CYS A 5 -2.84 10.33 14.60
C CYS A 5 -2.54 9.17 13.62
N PRO A 6 -3.54 8.57 12.96
CA PRO A 6 -3.32 7.49 11.99
C PRO A 6 -2.89 8.00 10.61
N HIS A 7 -3.04 9.29 10.34
CA HIS A 7 -2.74 9.88 9.02
C HIS A 7 -1.41 10.65 9.00
N CYS A 8 -0.79 10.87 10.15
CA CYS A 8 0.53 11.50 10.22
C CYS A 8 1.24 11.21 11.55
N SER A 9 2.55 11.40 11.55
CA SER A 9 3.40 11.21 12.75
C SER A 9 3.33 12.40 13.74
N LYS A 10 2.31 13.26 13.64
CA LYS A 10 2.19 14.48 14.47
C LYS A 10 1.74 14.10 15.88
N GLY A 11 2.74 13.83 16.72
CA GLY A 11 2.62 13.69 18.17
C GLY A 11 1.79 12.49 18.63
N PRO A 12 1.80 12.25 19.95
CA PRO A 12 0.71 11.58 20.63
C PRO A 12 -0.12 12.64 21.38
N PHE A 13 -1.41 12.79 21.06
CA PHE A 13 -2.30 13.81 21.65
C PHE A 13 -2.81 13.38 23.03
N SER A 14 -2.92 14.32 23.99
CA SER A 14 -3.36 14.02 25.36
C SER A 14 -4.83 13.61 25.49
N SER A 15 -5.67 13.92 24.49
CA SER A 15 -7.11 13.69 24.52
C SER A 15 -7.66 13.39 23.11
N LYS A 16 -8.68 12.53 23.03
CA LYS A 16 -9.37 12.21 21.76
C LYS A 16 -9.92 13.45 21.06
N ALA A 17 -10.44 14.43 21.81
CA ALA A 17 -10.93 15.70 21.24
C ALA A 17 -9.84 16.53 20.53
N SER A 18 -8.60 16.46 21.03
CA SER A 18 -7.45 17.14 20.41
C SER A 18 -7.00 16.43 19.13
N LEU A 19 -7.03 15.09 19.13
CA LEU A 19 -6.80 14.30 17.92
C LEU A 19 -7.90 14.54 16.88
N ASP A 20 -9.17 14.51 17.27
CA ASP A 20 -10.31 14.68 16.37
C ASP A 20 -10.25 16.03 15.63
N ARG A 21 -10.06 17.12 16.38
CA ARG A 21 -9.85 18.46 15.80
C ARG A 21 -8.65 18.51 14.85
N HIS A 22 -7.58 17.79 15.16
CA HIS A 22 -6.42 17.70 14.29
C HIS A 22 -6.77 16.95 12.99
N VAL A 23 -7.44 15.81 13.07
CA VAL A 23 -7.85 15.02 11.90
C VAL A 23 -8.82 15.81 11.03
N SER A 24 -9.85 16.43 11.57
CA SER A 24 -10.80 17.22 10.77
C SER A 24 -10.14 18.41 10.06
N LYS A 25 -9.14 19.05 10.70
CA LYS A 25 -8.48 20.24 10.15
C LYS A 25 -7.39 19.91 9.12
N TYR A 26 -6.63 18.86 9.35
CA TYR A 26 -5.45 18.53 8.52
C TYR A 26 -5.68 17.34 7.58
N HIS A 27 -6.71 16.53 7.83
CA HIS A 27 -7.05 15.32 7.09
C HIS A 27 -8.55 15.25 6.72
N GLY A 28 -9.26 16.39 6.78
CA GLY A 28 -10.71 16.50 6.52
C GLY A 28 -11.10 16.24 5.07
N GLY A 29 -10.99 15.00 4.61
CA GLY A 29 -11.86 14.42 3.60
C GLY A 29 -13.10 13.81 4.28
N PRO A 30 -14.18 13.55 3.53
CA PRO A 30 -15.33 12.84 4.09
C PRO A 30 -14.85 11.52 4.71
N PRO A 31 -15.41 11.11 5.86
CA PRO A 31 -15.10 9.81 6.43
C PRO A 31 -15.53 8.77 5.40
N ALA A 32 -14.59 8.23 4.64
CA ALA A 32 -14.78 6.88 4.14
C ALA A 32 -14.88 6.05 5.41
N ASP A 33 -16.08 5.54 5.68
CA ASP A 33 -16.35 4.63 6.78
C ASP A 33 -15.14 3.70 6.96
N PRO A 34 -14.63 3.51 8.20
CA PRO A 34 -13.71 2.42 8.40
C PRO A 34 -14.43 1.18 7.87
N PRO A 35 -13.85 0.38 6.95
CA PRO A 35 -14.40 -0.92 6.68
C PRO A 35 -14.53 -1.57 8.05
N ALA A 36 -15.78 -1.80 8.45
CA ALA A 36 -16.12 -2.50 9.67
C ALA A 36 -15.15 -3.67 9.79
N ASP A 37 -14.49 -3.79 10.94
CA ASP A 37 -13.62 -4.91 11.29
C ASP A 37 -14.13 -6.18 10.58
N PRO A 38 -13.36 -6.80 9.65
CA PRO A 38 -13.58 -8.22 9.47
C PRO A 38 -13.40 -8.82 10.87
N PRO A 39 -14.36 -9.61 11.38
CA PRO A 39 -14.28 -10.16 12.73
C PRO A 39 -12.91 -10.82 12.89
N ALA A 40 -12.24 -10.48 13.99
CA ALA A 40 -10.97 -11.07 14.38
C ALA A 40 -10.99 -12.57 14.09
N THR A 41 -10.16 -13.02 13.14
CA THR A 41 -9.90 -14.43 12.94
C THR A 41 -8.82 -14.83 13.93
N PRO A 42 -9.11 -15.59 15.01
CA PRO A 42 -8.05 -16.26 15.73
C PRO A 42 -7.72 -17.53 14.96
N ALA A 43 -6.55 -17.54 14.29
CA ALA A 43 -5.63 -18.67 14.21
C ALA A 43 -4.73 -18.55 12.97
N GLN A 44 -3.45 -18.33 13.25
CA GLN A 44 -2.41 -18.95 12.43
C GLN A 44 -2.54 -20.47 12.61
N ALA A 45 -2.85 -21.20 11.54
CA ALA A 45 -2.39 -22.56 11.25
C ALA A 45 -3.19 -23.13 10.07
N ALA A 46 -2.73 -22.86 8.86
CA ALA A 46 -2.95 -23.72 7.70
C ALA A 46 -1.72 -23.61 6.79
N ILE A 47 -0.60 -24.12 7.28
CA ILE A 47 0.35 -24.80 6.41
C ILE A 47 -0.39 -25.99 5.81
N GLY A 48 -0.55 -26.00 4.48
CA GLY A 48 -0.92 -27.19 3.73
C GLY A 48 -2.36 -27.23 3.23
N THR A 49 -2.62 -26.50 2.15
CA THR A 49 -3.27 -27.13 0.98
C THR A 49 -2.54 -26.59 -0.23
N ASP A 50 -1.62 -27.40 -0.77
CA ASP A 50 -1.04 -27.18 -2.09
C ASP A 50 -2.22 -27.24 -3.09
N PRO A 51 -2.67 -26.13 -3.72
CA PRO A 51 -3.63 -26.25 -4.79
C PRO A 51 -2.87 -26.90 -5.95
N ALA A 52 -3.02 -28.23 -6.06
CA ALA A 52 -2.52 -29.11 -7.11
C ALA A 52 -1.62 -28.37 -8.09
N ALA A 53 -0.30 -28.36 -7.79
CA ALA A 53 0.76 -27.76 -8.59
C ALA A 53 0.31 -27.51 -10.04
N GLN A 54 -0.28 -26.33 -10.28
CA GLN A 54 -0.56 -25.95 -11.65
C GLN A 54 0.81 -25.81 -12.29
N PRO A 55 1.07 -26.49 -13.43
CA PRO A 55 2.36 -26.35 -14.08
C PRO A 55 2.57 -24.86 -14.27
N LEU A 56 3.70 -24.35 -13.75
CA LEU A 56 4.10 -22.97 -13.95
C LEU A 56 4.20 -22.77 -15.46
N ASN A 57 3.12 -22.29 -16.06
CA ASN A 57 3.02 -22.12 -17.49
C ASN A 57 3.70 -20.80 -17.83
N VAL A 58 5.04 -20.84 -17.76
CA VAL A 58 5.90 -19.72 -18.12
C VAL A 58 5.85 -19.60 -19.64
N THR A 59 4.79 -18.96 -20.13
CA THR A 59 4.75 -18.50 -21.51
C THR A 59 5.88 -17.50 -21.69
N LYS A 60 6.62 -17.60 -22.80
CA LYS A 60 7.66 -16.65 -23.19
C LYS A 60 7.15 -15.22 -22.96
N PRO A 61 7.81 -14.41 -22.11
CA PRO A 61 7.43 -13.02 -21.94
C PRO A 61 7.37 -12.33 -23.32
N PRO A 62 6.41 -11.43 -23.55
CA PRO A 62 6.34 -10.69 -24.80
C PRO A 62 7.71 -10.07 -25.11
N ALA A 63 8.10 -10.10 -26.39
CA ALA A 63 9.40 -9.60 -26.83
C ALA A 63 9.44 -8.07 -26.66
N GLY A 64 9.84 -7.61 -25.47
CA GLY A 64 9.89 -6.20 -25.11
C GLY A 64 10.07 -6.03 -23.61
N LYS A 65 10.91 -5.07 -23.20
CA LYS A 65 11.09 -4.72 -21.78
C LYS A 65 9.99 -3.72 -21.40
N SER A 66 8.88 -4.20 -20.84
CA SER A 66 7.87 -3.34 -20.20
C SER A 66 8.26 -3.07 -18.75
N TYR A 67 8.12 -1.83 -18.30
CA TYR A 67 8.38 -1.43 -16.92
C TYR A 67 7.10 -0.94 -16.27
N TYR A 68 6.89 -1.32 -15.01
CA TYR A 68 5.73 -0.92 -14.22
C TYR A 68 6.16 -0.45 -12.83
N CYS A 69 5.33 0.38 -12.20
CA CYS A 69 5.52 0.85 -10.83
C CYS A 69 5.22 -0.28 -9.85
N ILE A 70 6.14 -0.55 -8.92
CA ILE A 70 5.93 -1.59 -7.89
C ILE A 70 4.87 -1.19 -6.86
N ASP A 71 4.68 0.11 -6.62
CA ASP A 71 3.74 0.61 -5.61
C ASP A 71 2.29 0.64 -6.11
N CYS A 72 2.06 0.91 -7.40
CA CYS A 72 0.70 1.05 -7.95
C CYS A 72 0.39 0.22 -9.19
N GLY A 73 1.37 -0.49 -9.76
CA GLY A 73 1.19 -1.36 -10.93
C GLY A 73 1.02 -0.63 -12.27
N SER A 74 1.06 0.70 -12.31
CA SER A 74 0.94 1.45 -13.57
C SER A 74 2.19 1.32 -14.44
N ASP A 75 2.02 1.37 -15.76
CA ASP A 75 3.13 1.43 -16.71
C ASP A 75 3.99 2.68 -16.48
N ILE A 76 5.31 2.50 -16.47
CA ILE A 76 6.28 3.59 -16.36
C ILE A 76 7.27 3.55 -17.51
N LYS A 77 7.75 4.73 -17.90
CA LYS A 77 8.84 4.84 -18.90
C LYS A 77 10.16 4.45 -18.24
N LYS A 78 11.06 3.80 -19.01
CA LYS A 78 12.43 3.51 -18.55
C LYS A 78 13.10 4.82 -18.12
N GLY A 79 13.70 4.84 -16.94
CA GLY A 79 14.40 6.00 -16.39
C GLY A 79 13.50 7.06 -15.76
N ALA A 80 12.20 6.82 -15.60
CA ALA A 80 11.32 7.75 -14.89
C ALA A 80 11.66 7.77 -13.39
N ALA A 81 12.23 8.89 -12.90
CA ALA A 81 12.62 9.03 -11.50
C ALA A 81 11.42 8.93 -10.53
N THR A 82 10.22 9.30 -10.99
CA THR A 82 8.97 9.21 -10.22
C THR A 82 7.85 8.64 -11.06
N CYS A 83 6.98 7.82 -10.44
CA CYS A 83 5.75 7.35 -11.05
C CYS A 83 4.78 8.53 -11.28
N PRO A 84 4.25 8.74 -12.49
CA PRO A 84 3.29 9.81 -12.77
C PRO A 84 1.91 9.55 -12.15
N THR A 85 1.60 8.31 -11.79
CA THR A 85 0.29 7.94 -11.23
C THR A 85 0.23 8.13 -9.72
N CYS A 86 1.24 7.66 -8.99
CA CYS A 86 1.23 7.67 -7.52
C CYS A 86 2.32 8.53 -6.87
N GLY A 87 3.30 9.03 -7.65
CA GLY A 87 4.41 9.84 -7.15
C GLY A 87 5.56 9.06 -6.50
N ALA A 88 5.51 7.73 -6.47
CA ALA A 88 6.59 6.90 -5.92
C ALA A 88 7.91 7.14 -6.67
N VAL A 89 9.03 7.16 -5.94
CA VAL A 89 10.37 7.35 -6.50
C VAL A 89 10.95 6.00 -6.92
N HIS A 90 11.53 5.92 -8.13
CA HIS A 90 12.16 4.71 -8.66
C HIS A 90 13.67 4.92 -8.86
N ASP A 91 14.48 4.03 -8.28
CA ASP A 91 15.90 3.95 -8.56
C ASP A 91 16.15 3.05 -9.79
N TRP A 92 16.92 3.58 -10.75
CA TRP A 92 17.25 2.90 -12.00
C TRP A 92 18.69 2.40 -12.06
N SER A 93 19.44 2.53 -10.96
CA SER A 93 20.88 2.27 -10.93
C SER A 93 21.21 0.79 -11.24
N ALA A 94 20.26 -0.12 -11.00
CA ALA A 94 20.37 -1.54 -11.26
C ALA A 94 19.98 -1.97 -12.70
N VAL A 95 19.30 -1.11 -13.47
CA VAL A 95 18.76 -1.44 -14.80
C VAL A 95 19.66 -0.84 -15.90
N LYS A 96 20.66 -1.60 -16.37
CA LYS A 96 21.48 -1.23 -17.54
C LYS A 96 20.79 -1.66 -18.84
#